data_AF-A0A959RWF7-F1
#
_entry.id   AF-A0A959RWF7-F1
#
_cell.length_a   1.000
_cell.length_b   1.000
_cell.length_c   1.000
_cell.angle_alpha   90.00
_cell.angle_beta   90.00
_cell.angle_gamma   90.00
#
_symmetry.space_group_name_H-M   'P 1'
#
loop_
_entity.id
_entity.type
_entity.pdbx_description
1 polymer ?
#
loop_
_entity_poly.entity_id
_entity_poly.type
_entity_poly.pdbx_seq_one_letter_code
_entity_poly.pdbx_strand_id
1 'polypeptide(L)'
;MSLLKKNIYEVNERIEQKCFDSGRNISKITLVAVSKLNPVEAIKEAEDLGLLDFGENKAQELKQKYDQFPESIKWHFIGHLQSNKVKDVVPLTYLIHSVDSIKLVNEINKRAGNINKLQNILLEVKTSDEDSKYGIQNFEELLKLTEHCQTLPN
;
A
#
# COMPACT_ATOMS: atom_id res chain seq x y z
N MET A 1 16.01 -13.04 -21.45
CA MET A 1 15.32 -12.60 -20.21
C MET A 1 15.16 -11.10 -20.33
N SER A 2 13.96 -10.53 -20.16
CA SER A 2 13.81 -9.06 -20.16
C SER A 2 14.54 -8.45 -18.97
N LEU A 3 14.88 -7.15 -19.06
CA LEU A 3 15.52 -6.45 -17.95
C LEU A 3 14.65 -6.48 -16.69
N LEU A 4 13.34 -6.32 -16.84
CA LEU A 4 12.38 -6.40 -15.73
C LEU A 4 12.39 -7.78 -15.08
N LYS A 5 12.33 -8.85 -15.90
CA LYS A 5 12.41 -10.23 -15.39
C LYS A 5 13.70 -10.48 -14.61
N LYS A 6 14.84 -9.98 -15.09
CA LYS A 6 16.13 -10.08 -14.38
C LYS A 6 16.07 -9.34 -13.04
N ASN A 7 15.54 -8.11 -13.02
CA ASN A 7 15.43 -7.32 -11.79
C ASN A 7 14.53 -7.98 -10.74
N ILE A 8 13.38 -8.54 -11.16
CA ILE A 8 12.47 -9.25 -10.26
C ILE A 8 13.15 -10.48 -9.64
N TYR A 9 13.87 -11.26 -10.47
CA TYR A 9 14.65 -12.40 -9.99
C TYR A 9 15.69 -11.98 -8.94
N GLU A 10 16.49 -10.95 -9.22
CA GLU A 10 17.51 -10.44 -8.29
C GLU A 10 16.92 -9.86 -6.99
N VAL A 11 15.72 -9.27 -7.04
CA VAL A 11 15.01 -8.83 -5.83
C VAL A 11 14.57 -10.04 -5.00
N ASN A 12 13.97 -11.06 -5.64
CA ASN A 12 13.50 -12.24 -4.94
C ASN A 12 14.64 -13.05 -4.31
N GLU A 13 15.76 -13.25 -5.01
CA GLU A 13 16.94 -13.90 -4.43
C GLU A 13 17.47 -13.15 -3.20
N ARG A 14 17.49 -11.81 -3.25
CA ARG A 14 17.89 -10.99 -2.08
C ARG A 14 16.92 -11.17 -0.91
N ILE A 15 15.61 -11.23 -1.18
CA ILE A 15 14.61 -11.48 -0.14
C ILE A 15 14.82 -12.87 0.49
N GLU A 16 14.99 -13.90 -0.34
CA GLU A 16 15.24 -15.29 0.09
C GLU A 16 16.48 -15.37 0.98
N GLN A 17 17.60 -14.81 0.52
CA GLN A 17 18.84 -14.84 1.29
C GLN A 17 18.68 -14.11 2.63
N LYS A 18 18.04 -12.93 2.66
CA LYS A 18 17.82 -12.20 3.91
C LYS A 18 16.84 -12.89 4.86
N CYS A 19 15.85 -13.58 4.34
CA CYS A 19 14.96 -14.42 5.15
C CYS A 19 15.74 -15.59 5.77
N PHE A 20 16.58 -16.26 4.98
CA PHE A 20 17.45 -17.34 5.46
C PHE A 20 18.41 -16.84 6.55
N ASP A 21 19.15 -15.76 6.29
CA ASP A 21 20.11 -15.17 7.24
C ASP A 21 19.46 -14.77 8.57
N SER A 22 18.19 -14.36 8.55
CA SER A 22 17.43 -13.91 9.73
C SER A 22 16.52 -14.97 10.35
N GLY A 23 16.52 -16.20 9.84
CA GLY A 23 15.63 -17.27 10.31
C GLY A 23 14.14 -16.96 10.12
N ARG A 24 13.78 -16.08 9.19
CA ARG A 24 12.40 -15.68 8.90
C ARG A 24 11.82 -16.49 7.75
N ASN A 25 10.52 -16.80 7.83
CA ASN A 25 9.82 -17.46 6.74
C ASN A 25 9.53 -16.45 5.61
N ILE A 26 9.97 -16.75 4.39
CA ILE A 26 9.76 -15.92 3.20
C ILE A 26 8.28 -15.67 2.90
N SER A 27 7.38 -16.60 3.20
CA SER A 27 5.92 -16.43 2.99
C SER A 27 5.32 -15.28 3.80
N LYS A 28 6.05 -14.73 4.78
CA LYS A 28 5.68 -13.53 5.55
C LYS A 28 6.14 -12.22 4.92
N ILE A 29 6.85 -12.27 3.78
CA ILE A 29 7.32 -11.11 3.05
C ILE A 29 6.50 -10.97 1.76
N THR A 30 5.97 -9.77 1.54
CA THR A 30 5.27 -9.40 0.31
C THR A 30 6.13 -8.42 -0.47
N LEU A 31 6.47 -8.76 -1.71
CA LEU A 31 7.11 -7.83 -2.63
C LEU A 31 6.03 -6.96 -3.27
N VAL A 32 6.03 -5.66 -2.95
CA VAL A 32 5.12 -4.67 -3.54
C VAL A 32 5.88 -3.89 -4.62
N ALA A 33 5.46 -4.03 -5.88
CA ALA A 33 6.09 -3.32 -6.99
C ALA A 33 5.55 -1.88 -7.09
N VAL A 34 6.42 -0.89 -6.88
CA VAL A 34 6.04 0.52 -6.96
C VAL A 34 5.88 0.93 -8.43
N SER A 35 4.64 1.07 -8.89
CA SER A 35 4.30 1.28 -10.30
C SER A 35 4.01 2.73 -10.68
N LYS A 36 4.11 3.68 -9.72
CA LYS A 36 3.96 5.12 -10.00
C LYS A 36 4.81 5.55 -11.20
N LEU A 37 4.25 6.38 -12.06
CA LEU A 37 4.83 6.88 -13.32
C LEU A 37 5.16 5.82 -14.37
N ASN A 38 4.94 4.54 -14.10
CA ASN A 38 5.15 3.48 -15.09
C ASN A 38 3.91 3.29 -15.97
N PRO A 39 4.10 3.03 -17.27
CA PRO A 39 3.01 2.77 -18.19
C PRO A 39 2.35 1.42 -17.91
N VAL A 40 1.12 1.23 -18.39
CA VAL A 40 0.32 0.03 -18.19
C VAL A 40 1.04 -1.22 -18.71
N GLU A 41 1.77 -1.09 -19.82
CA GLU A 41 2.52 -2.18 -20.45
C GLU A 41 3.60 -2.74 -19.51
N ALA A 42 4.27 -1.87 -18.74
CA ALA A 42 5.29 -2.31 -17.78
C ALA A 42 4.68 -3.06 -16.59
N ILE A 43 3.46 -2.68 -16.18
CA ILE A 43 2.72 -3.34 -15.11
C ILE A 43 2.18 -4.69 -15.60
N LYS A 44 1.70 -4.78 -16.85
CA LYS A 44 1.32 -6.06 -17.49
C LYS A 44 2.49 -7.01 -17.60
N GLU A 45 3.67 -6.53 -18.00
CA GLU A 45 4.87 -7.37 -18.01
C GLU A 45 5.22 -7.86 -16.59
N ALA A 46 5.10 -7.02 -15.57
CA ALA A 46 5.31 -7.41 -14.18
C ALA A 46 4.28 -8.45 -13.68
N GLU A 47 3.02 -8.29 -14.07
CA GLU A 47 1.93 -9.24 -13.81
C GLU A 47 2.18 -10.60 -14.46
N ASP A 48 2.58 -10.62 -15.74
CA ASP A 48 2.96 -11.86 -16.47
C ASP A 48 4.14 -12.60 -15.83
N LEU A 49 4.94 -11.87 -15.04
CA LEU A 49 6.06 -12.41 -14.26
C LEU A 49 5.66 -12.83 -12.83
N GLY A 50 4.37 -12.76 -12.51
CA GLY A 50 3.77 -13.25 -11.27
C GLY A 50 3.67 -12.23 -10.13
N LEU A 51 3.94 -10.95 -10.39
CA LEU A 51 3.72 -9.90 -9.39
C LEU A 51 2.24 -9.55 -9.30
N LEU A 52 1.71 -9.50 -8.07
CA LEU A 52 0.29 -9.23 -7.81
C LEU A 52 0.05 -7.99 -6.95
N ASP A 53 1.04 -7.54 -6.19
CA ASP A 53 0.93 -6.40 -5.29
C ASP A 53 1.63 -5.17 -5.90
N PHE A 54 0.87 -4.10 -6.16
CA PHE A 54 1.36 -2.90 -6.83
C PHE A 54 1.09 -1.62 -6.03
N GLY A 55 2.10 -0.76 -5.91
CA GLY A 55 2.04 0.47 -5.13
C GLY A 55 1.88 1.72 -5.99
N GLU A 56 0.80 2.47 -5.77
CA GLU A 56 0.53 3.77 -6.38
C GLU A 56 0.51 4.89 -5.32
N ASN A 57 0.91 6.10 -5.71
CA ASN A 57 0.95 7.25 -4.80
C ASN A 57 0.02 8.41 -5.19
N LYS A 58 -0.69 8.31 -6.33
CA LYS A 58 -1.64 9.32 -6.81
C LYS A 58 -2.98 8.66 -7.13
N ALA A 59 -4.05 9.16 -6.53
CA ALA A 59 -5.39 8.61 -6.72
C ALA A 59 -5.85 8.62 -8.19
N GLN A 60 -5.48 9.67 -8.94
CA GLN A 60 -5.82 9.78 -10.36
C GLN A 60 -5.12 8.71 -11.21
N GLU A 61 -3.85 8.44 -10.94
CA GLU A 61 -3.07 7.43 -11.66
C GLU A 61 -3.57 6.03 -11.35
N LEU A 62 -3.84 5.74 -10.07
CA LEU A 62 -4.48 4.50 -9.64
C LEU A 62 -5.81 4.27 -10.38
N LYS A 63 -6.68 5.29 -10.42
CA LYS A 63 -7.96 5.21 -11.12
C LYS A 63 -7.81 4.91 -12.60
N GLN A 64 -6.81 5.50 -13.26
CA GLN A 64 -6.55 5.26 -14.68
C GLN A 64 -6.08 3.82 -14.94
N LYS A 65 -5.34 3.22 -14.01
CA LYS A 65 -4.79 1.88 -14.15
C LYS A 65 -5.78 0.80 -13.73
N TYR A 66 -6.54 0.99 -12.66
CA TYR A 66 -7.35 -0.03 -12.00
C TYR A 66 -8.23 -0.85 -12.98
N ASP A 67 -9.02 -0.19 -13.83
CA ASP A 67 -9.95 -0.85 -14.75
C ASP A 67 -9.26 -1.65 -15.88
N GLN A 68 -7.93 -1.56 -16.02
CA GLN A 68 -7.14 -2.24 -17.05
C GLN A 68 -6.52 -3.56 -16.57
N PHE A 69 -6.70 -3.91 -15.30
CA PHE A 69 -6.11 -5.08 -14.67
C PHE A 69 -7.19 -5.97 -14.04
N PRO A 70 -6.95 -7.28 -13.94
CA PRO A 70 -7.89 -8.19 -13.30
C PRO A 70 -7.97 -7.95 -11.78
N GLU A 71 -9.06 -8.42 -11.17
CA GLU A 71 -9.30 -8.32 -9.72
C GLU A 71 -8.26 -9.05 -8.86
N SER A 72 -7.45 -9.94 -9.45
CA SER A 72 -6.34 -10.60 -8.77
C SER A 72 -5.22 -9.64 -8.34
N ILE A 73 -5.14 -8.45 -8.96
CA ILE A 73 -4.17 -7.42 -8.58
C ILE A 73 -4.59 -6.74 -7.28
N LYS A 74 -3.65 -6.66 -6.35
CA LYS A 74 -3.76 -5.93 -5.08
C LYS A 74 -3.11 -4.57 -5.20
N TRP A 75 -3.94 -3.54 -5.34
CA TRP A 75 -3.46 -2.16 -5.36
C TRP A 75 -3.22 -1.63 -3.95
N HIS A 76 -2.00 -1.17 -3.71
CA HIS A 76 -1.56 -0.55 -2.48
C HIS A 76 -1.47 0.96 -2.68
N PHE A 77 -2.07 1.75 -1.79
CA PHE A 77 -1.84 3.20 -1.77
C PHE A 77 -0.71 3.52 -0.80
N ILE A 78 0.42 3.97 -1.36
CA ILE A 78 1.66 4.21 -0.62
C ILE A 78 2.04 5.69 -0.54
N GLY A 79 1.23 6.56 -1.13
CA GLY A 79 1.40 8.02 -1.04
C GLY A 79 0.64 8.61 0.14
N HIS A 80 0.99 9.84 0.53
CA HIS A 80 0.21 10.58 1.51
C HIS A 80 -1.25 10.75 1.02
N LEU A 81 -2.21 10.34 1.85
CA LEU A 81 -3.63 10.32 1.49
C LEU A 81 -4.38 11.52 2.07
N GLN A 82 -4.67 12.49 1.21
CA GLN A 82 -5.50 13.64 1.58
C GLN A 82 -6.97 13.20 1.79
N SER A 83 -7.63 13.71 2.84
CA SER A 83 -9.00 13.28 3.20
C SER A 83 -10.03 13.40 2.06
N ASN A 84 -9.90 14.41 1.19
CA ASN A 84 -10.80 14.61 0.04
C ASN A 84 -10.62 13.56 -1.09
N LYS A 85 -9.49 12.83 -1.10
CA LYS A 85 -9.19 11.77 -2.06
C LYS A 85 -9.52 10.37 -1.55
N VAL A 86 -9.86 10.22 -0.27
CA VAL A 86 -10.25 8.93 0.32
C VAL A 86 -11.38 8.27 -0.48
N LYS A 87 -12.38 9.05 -0.92
CA LYS A 87 -13.49 8.56 -1.76
C LYS A 87 -13.05 7.96 -3.10
N ASP A 88 -11.93 8.42 -3.65
CA ASP A 88 -11.40 7.95 -4.93
C ASP A 88 -10.48 6.74 -4.74
N VAL A 89 -9.83 6.64 -3.56
CA VAL A 89 -8.82 5.61 -3.26
C VAL A 89 -9.44 4.36 -2.66
N VAL A 90 -10.34 4.50 -1.66
CA VAL A 90 -10.92 3.36 -0.92
C VAL A 90 -11.58 2.32 -1.81
N PRO A 91 -12.36 2.66 -2.87
CA PRO A 91 -12.94 1.63 -3.73
C PRO A 91 -11.89 0.78 -4.46
N LEU A 92 -10.71 1.34 -4.74
CA LEU A 92 -9.74 0.78 -5.67
C LEU A 92 -8.59 0.02 -4.97
N THR A 93 -8.43 0.15 -3.66
CA THR A 93 -7.21 -0.30 -2.97
C THR A 93 -7.42 -1.52 -2.08
N TYR A 94 -6.51 -2.47 -2.16
CA TYR A 94 -6.43 -3.56 -1.20
C TYR A 94 -5.92 -3.08 0.17
N LEU A 95 -4.89 -2.21 0.19
CA LEU A 95 -4.21 -1.74 1.41
C LEU A 95 -3.79 -0.28 1.30
N ILE A 96 -4.05 0.53 2.33
CA ILE A 96 -3.57 1.94 2.42
C ILE A 96 -2.45 2.01 3.46
N HIS A 97 -1.28 2.50 3.10
CA HIS A 97 -0.07 2.43 3.94
C HIS A 97 0.14 3.69 4.79
N SER A 98 -0.57 4.77 4.47
CA SER A 98 -0.27 6.14 4.88
C SER A 98 -1.29 6.72 5.87
N VAL A 99 -1.85 5.88 6.76
CA VAL A 99 -2.81 6.36 7.77
C VAL A 99 -2.06 6.94 8.96
N ASP A 100 -2.16 8.25 9.16
CA ASP A 100 -1.38 8.97 10.18
C ASP A 100 -2.24 9.72 11.21
N SER A 101 -3.57 9.67 11.10
CA SER A 101 -4.44 10.52 11.93
C SER A 101 -5.86 9.95 12.10
N ILE A 102 -6.48 10.30 13.24
CA ILE A 102 -7.88 9.95 13.57
C ILE A 102 -8.85 10.46 12.49
N LYS A 103 -8.60 11.68 11.99
CA LYS A 103 -9.43 12.29 10.94
C LYS A 103 -9.39 11.46 9.66
N LEU A 104 -8.21 10.99 9.25
CA LEU A 104 -8.05 10.21 8.04
C LEU A 104 -8.72 8.84 8.17
N VAL A 105 -8.51 8.12 9.27
CA VAL A 105 -9.12 6.79 9.45
C VAL A 105 -10.64 6.86 9.58
N ASN A 106 -11.19 7.92 10.20
CA ASN A 106 -12.64 8.13 10.23
C ASN A 106 -13.24 8.35 8.84
N GLU A 107 -12.56 9.11 7.98
CA GLU A 107 -13.01 9.29 6.60
C GLU A 107 -12.87 7.98 5.81
N ILE A 108 -11.82 7.19 6.04
CA ILE A 108 -11.66 5.85 5.43
C ILE A 108 -12.81 4.94 5.84
N ASN A 109 -13.05 4.74 7.13
CA ASN A 109 -14.14 3.90 7.65
C ASN A 109 -15.51 4.36 7.11
N LYS A 110 -15.77 5.67 7.06
CA LYS A 110 -17.00 6.20 6.48
C LYS A 110 -17.15 5.82 5.00
N ARG A 111 -16.10 5.96 4.19
CA ARG A 111 -16.15 5.63 2.75
C ARG A 111 -16.23 4.14 2.50
N ALA A 112 -15.51 3.35 3.29
CA ALA A 112 -15.51 1.89 3.23
C ALA A 112 -16.89 1.33 3.60
N GLY A 113 -17.52 1.86 4.65
CA GLY A 113 -18.88 1.49 5.05
C GLY A 113 -19.94 1.81 3.99
N ASN A 114 -19.82 2.91 3.24
CA ASN A 114 -20.76 3.24 2.15
C ASN A 114 -20.73 2.21 1.00
N ILE A 115 -19.67 1.42 0.88
CA ILE A 115 -19.51 0.39 -0.15
C ILE A 115 -19.44 -1.03 0.45
N ASN A 116 -19.79 -1.19 1.74
CA ASN A 116 -19.73 -2.45 2.49
C ASN A 116 -18.36 -3.15 2.39
N LYS A 117 -17.27 -2.39 2.49
CA LYS A 117 -15.90 -2.88 2.41
C LYS A 117 -15.23 -2.78 3.77
N LEU A 118 -14.48 -3.82 4.16
CA LEU A 118 -13.47 -3.74 5.21
C LEU A 118 -12.15 -3.29 4.57
N GLN A 119 -11.70 -2.08 4.85
CA GLN A 119 -10.50 -1.49 4.25
C GLN A 119 -9.27 -1.80 5.08
N ASN A 120 -8.32 -2.55 4.51
CA ASN A 120 -7.04 -2.76 5.17
C ASN A 120 -6.23 -1.46 5.20
N ILE A 121 -5.60 -1.18 6.34
CA ILE A 121 -4.74 -0.02 6.55
C ILE A 121 -3.45 -0.41 7.29
N LEU A 122 -2.41 0.41 7.13
CA LEU A 122 -1.26 0.48 8.03
C LEU A 122 -1.18 1.87 8.65
N LEU A 123 -0.67 1.95 9.87
CA LEU A 123 -0.39 3.22 10.53
C LEU A 123 1.02 3.69 10.12
N GLU A 124 1.12 4.90 9.59
CA GLU A 124 2.39 5.49 9.15
C GLU A 124 3.08 6.16 10.33
N VAL A 125 4.27 5.69 10.67
CA VAL A 125 5.08 6.21 11.78
C VAL A 125 6.31 6.91 11.22
N LYS A 126 6.57 8.13 11.69
CA LYS A 126 7.75 8.90 11.31
C LYS A 126 8.96 8.44 12.11
N THR A 127 9.93 7.83 11.43
CA THR A 127 11.14 7.25 12.06
C THR A 127 12.39 8.13 11.94
N SER A 128 12.27 9.32 11.35
CA SER A 128 13.37 10.28 11.18
C SER A 128 12.86 11.72 11.30
N ASP A 129 13.71 12.64 11.75
CA ASP A 129 13.33 14.03 12.03
C ASP A 129 13.23 14.95 10.80
N GLU A 130 13.26 14.41 9.58
CA GLU A 130 13.10 15.22 8.37
C GLU A 130 11.68 15.82 8.28
N ASP A 131 11.58 17.16 8.25
CA ASP A 131 10.31 17.89 8.20
C ASP A 131 9.42 17.52 7.00
N SER A 132 10.02 17.07 5.89
CA SER A 132 9.32 16.68 4.67
C SER A 132 8.55 15.36 4.78
N LYS A 133 8.79 14.56 5.83
CA LYS A 133 8.15 13.24 6.03
C LYS A 133 6.89 13.36 6.87
N TYR A 134 5.86 12.65 6.41
CA TYR A 134 4.58 12.45 7.10
C TYR A 134 4.67 11.30 8.11
N GLY A 135 3.57 11.08 8.83
CA GLY A 135 3.45 10.01 9.81
C GLY A 135 3.46 10.50 11.25
N ILE A 136 3.03 9.60 12.13
CA ILE A 136 2.87 9.81 13.55
C ILE A 136 4.26 9.89 14.19
N GLN A 137 4.52 10.96 14.94
CA GLN A 137 5.83 11.20 15.57
C GLN A 137 5.90 10.70 17.01
N ASN A 138 4.78 10.70 17.73
CA ASN A 138 4.76 10.40 19.15
C ASN A 138 4.04 9.08 19.44
N PHE A 139 4.56 8.32 20.39
CA PHE A 139 4.04 6.99 20.73
C PHE A 139 2.62 7.05 21.34
N GLU A 140 2.30 8.13 22.06
CA GLU A 140 0.98 8.32 22.67
C GLU A 140 -0.14 8.47 21.62
N GLU A 141 0.10 9.25 20.57
CA GLU A 141 -0.80 9.43 19.43
C GLU A 141 -0.94 8.14 18.63
N LEU A 142 0.14 7.39 18.45
CA LEU A 142 0.09 6.07 17.82
C LEU A 142 -0.82 5.11 18.60
N LEU A 143 -0.69 5.08 19.94
CA LEU A 143 -1.56 4.27 20.80
C LEU A 143 -3.01 4.72 20.69
N LYS A 144 -3.29 6.02 20.83
CA LYS A 144 -4.64 6.59 20.71
C LYS A 144 -5.27 6.26 19.35
N LEU A 145 -4.51 6.38 18.27
CA LEU A 145 -4.99 6.04 16.93
C LEU A 145 -5.27 4.54 16.81
N THR A 146 -4.39 3.69 17.35
CA THR A 146 -4.57 2.24 17.33
C THR A 146 -5.84 1.82 18.06
N GLU A 147 -6.05 2.33 19.28
CA GLU A 147 -7.27 2.09 20.06
C GLU A 147 -8.52 2.59 19.31
N HIS A 148 -8.45 3.78 18.72
CA HIS A 148 -9.55 4.33 17.93
C HIS A 148 -9.90 3.44 16.73
N CYS A 149 -8.90 2.94 15.99
CA CYS A 149 -9.11 2.02 14.86
C CYS A 149 -9.85 0.74 15.26
N GLN A 150 -9.64 0.22 16.48
CA GLN A 150 -10.33 -0.98 16.97
C GLN A 150 -11.84 -0.76 17.19
N THR A 151 -12.28 0.50 17.31
CA THR A 151 -13.70 0.85 17.46
C THR A 151 -14.43 1.00 16.13
N LEU A 152 -13.69 1.03 15.01
CA LEU A 152 -14.24 1.28 13.68
C LEU A 152 -14.63 -0.04 12.98
N PRO A 153 -15.85 -0.13 12.42
CA PRO A 153 -16.34 -1.39 11.86
C PRO A 153 -15.89 -1.69 10.42
N ASN A 154 -15.33 -0.73 9.67
CA ASN A 154 -15.01 -0.86 8.24
C ASN A 154 -13.61 -0.37 7.89
#